data_AF-A0A098G495-F1
#
_entry.id   AF-A0A098G495-F1
#
_cell.length_a   1.000
_cell.length_b   1.000
_cell.length_c   1.000
_cell.angle_alpha   90.00
_cell.angle_beta   90.00
_cell.angle_gamma   90.00
#
_symmetry.space_group_name_H-M   'P 1'
#
loop_
_entity.id
_entity.type
_entity.pdbx_description
1 polymer ?
#
loop_
_entity_poly.entity_id
_entity_poly.type
_entity_poly.pdbx_seq_one_letter_code
_entity_poly.pdbx_strand_id
1 'polypeptide(L)'
;MGKRLALNVALDSFEEMCLRGVRDKIKSLNQEFQDTHDSKERTRLSGIIKEFRQFETYLIADIRGLMEQKTYPTNEEVIDVFVKCIKDAEGLKDYIRDNRSFGELIIDTLKNIANFFIKLLTIGNTPCFFDTTTTTVARVQEAAAVIATKLDEAVALIDTILNEEEGERVHIQANA
;
A
#
# COMPACT_ATOMS: atom_id res chain seq x y z
N MET A 1 17.06 24.14 -8.20
CA MET A 1 16.86 23.13 -9.27
C MET A 1 17.18 21.70 -8.80
N GLY A 2 18.29 21.45 -8.09
CA GLY A 2 18.66 20.09 -7.64
C GLY A 2 17.70 19.37 -6.67
N LYS A 3 17.07 20.08 -5.72
CA LYS A 3 16.17 19.45 -4.72
C LYS A 3 14.90 18.84 -5.33
N ARG A 4 14.29 19.54 -6.31
CA ARG A 4 13.05 19.08 -6.97
C ARG A 4 13.31 17.87 -7.87
N LEU A 5 14.50 17.79 -8.48
CA LEU A 5 14.92 16.62 -9.24
C LEU A 5 15.13 15.40 -8.34
N ALA A 6 15.80 15.57 -7.19
CA ALA A 6 15.99 14.48 -6.22
C ALA A 6 14.66 13.95 -5.67
N LEU A 7 13.68 14.84 -5.44
CA LEU A 7 12.33 14.47 -5.05
C LEU A 7 11.61 13.63 -6.11
N ASN A 8 11.66 14.06 -7.37
CA ASN A 8 11.04 13.30 -8.45
C ASN A 8 11.69 11.92 -8.61
N VAL A 9 13.02 11.82 -8.50
CA VAL A 9 13.72 10.52 -8.54
C VAL A 9 13.31 9.61 -7.37
N ALA A 10 13.13 10.16 -6.17
CA ALA A 10 12.66 9.40 -5.01
C ALA A 10 11.20 8.94 -5.19
N LEU A 11 10.34 9.77 -5.78
CA LEU A 11 8.96 9.43 -6.13
C LEU A 11 8.88 8.35 -7.21
N ASP A 12 9.67 8.49 -8.28
CA ASP A 12 9.72 7.49 -9.35
C ASP A 12 10.22 6.15 -8.80
N SER A 13 11.25 6.18 -7.93
CA SER A 13 11.74 4.97 -7.25
C SER A 13 10.71 4.40 -6.27
N PHE A 14 9.91 5.25 -5.61
CA PHE A 14 8.83 4.82 -4.72
C PHE A 14 7.74 4.11 -5.49
N GLU A 15 7.23 4.73 -6.56
CA GLU A 15 6.17 4.16 -7.39
C GLU A 15 6.61 2.82 -7.97
N GLU A 16 7.85 2.77 -8.45
CA GLU A 16 8.44 1.55 -8.99
C GLU A 16 8.61 0.46 -7.92
N MET A 17 8.96 0.80 -6.68
CA MET A 17 9.09 -0.19 -5.61
C MET A 17 7.74 -0.68 -5.06
N CYS A 18 6.81 0.24 -4.81
CA CYS A 18 5.60 -0.06 -4.04
C CYS A 18 4.45 -0.53 -4.93
N LEU A 19 4.43 -0.11 -6.20
CA LEU A 19 3.31 -0.36 -7.12
C LEU A 19 3.65 -1.36 -8.21
N ARG A 20 4.91 -1.77 -8.39
CA ARG A 20 5.27 -2.78 -9.39
C ARG A 20 4.47 -4.07 -9.22
N GLY A 21 4.38 -4.61 -8.01
CA GLY A 21 3.59 -5.82 -7.76
C GLY A 21 2.10 -5.65 -8.12
N VAL A 22 1.52 -4.51 -7.77
CA VAL A 22 0.14 -4.14 -8.13
C VAL A 22 -0.03 -4.05 -9.65
N ARG A 23 0.88 -3.36 -10.35
CA ARG A 23 0.87 -3.20 -11.81
C ARG A 23 1.05 -4.53 -12.54
N ASP A 24 1.95 -5.38 -12.06
CA ASP A 24 2.19 -6.72 -12.60
C ASP A 24 0.96 -7.62 -12.43
N LYS A 25 0.30 -7.55 -11.26
CA LYS A 25 -0.95 -8.27 -11.02
C LYS A 25 -2.08 -7.75 -11.89
N ILE A 26 -2.23 -6.44 -12.05
CA ILE A 26 -3.18 -5.83 -12.99
C ILE A 26 -2.91 -6.36 -14.40
N LYS A 27 -1.65 -6.39 -14.85
CA LYS A 27 -1.28 -6.92 -16.16
C LYS A 27 -1.65 -8.39 -16.33
N SER A 28 -1.35 -9.22 -15.33
CA SER A 28 -1.74 -10.63 -15.30
C SER A 28 -3.26 -10.82 -15.38
N LEU A 29 -4.02 -10.05 -14.61
CA LEU A 29 -5.49 -10.12 -14.59
C LEU A 29 -6.09 -9.64 -15.92
N ASN A 30 -5.50 -8.62 -16.56
CA ASN A 30 -5.94 -8.18 -17.89
C ASN A 30 -5.71 -9.27 -18.94
N GLN A 31 -4.60 -10.01 -18.85
CA GLN A 31 -4.36 -11.14 -19.74
C GLN A 31 -5.40 -12.24 -19.51
N GLU A 32 -5.64 -12.63 -18.25
CA GLU A 32 -6.67 -13.61 -17.89
C GLU A 32 -8.07 -13.18 -18.36
N PHE A 33 -8.40 -11.90 -18.22
CA PHE A 33 -9.67 -11.33 -18.72
C PHE A 33 -9.80 -11.41 -20.25
N GLN A 34 -8.71 -11.23 -20.99
CA GLN A 34 -8.70 -11.38 -22.46
C GLN A 34 -8.93 -12.82 -22.88
N ASP A 35 -8.32 -13.77 -22.15
CA ASP A 35 -8.39 -15.20 -22.43
C ASP A 35 -9.69 -15.85 -21.90
N THR A 36 -10.43 -15.16 -21.04
CA THR A 36 -11.70 -15.66 -20.48
C THR A 36 -12.87 -15.41 -21.44
N HIS A 37 -13.55 -16.49 -21.81
CA HIS A 37 -14.77 -16.46 -22.62
C HIS A 37 -16.08 -16.53 -21.81
N ASP A 38 -16.01 -16.98 -20.55
CA ASP A 38 -17.17 -17.00 -19.66
C ASP A 38 -17.56 -15.60 -19.19
N SER A 39 -18.83 -15.22 -19.37
CA SER A 39 -19.29 -13.87 -19.07
C SER A 39 -19.29 -13.54 -17.58
N LYS A 40 -19.58 -14.52 -16.71
CA LYS A 40 -19.63 -14.27 -15.26
C LYS A 40 -18.22 -14.06 -14.73
N GLU A 41 -17.28 -14.90 -15.20
CA GLU A 41 -15.88 -14.81 -14.83
C GLU A 41 -15.24 -13.52 -15.33
N ARG A 42 -15.56 -13.07 -16.56
CA ARG A 42 -15.15 -11.74 -17.04
C ARG A 42 -15.65 -10.61 -16.15
N THR A 43 -16.92 -10.65 -15.71
CA THR A 43 -17.45 -9.64 -14.79
C THR A 43 -16.69 -9.63 -13.46
N ARG A 44 -16.39 -10.81 -12.91
CA ARG A 44 -15.58 -10.96 -11.69
C ARG A 44 -14.18 -10.35 -11.87
N LEU A 45 -13.46 -10.74 -12.90
CA LEU A 45 -12.12 -10.23 -13.22
C LEU A 45 -12.11 -8.72 -13.45
N SER A 46 -13.12 -8.19 -14.16
CA SER A 46 -13.27 -6.75 -14.37
C SER A 46 -13.47 -5.99 -13.07
N GLY A 47 -14.22 -6.55 -12.12
CA GLY A 47 -14.37 -5.99 -10.77
C GLY A 47 -13.04 -5.91 -10.05
N ILE A 48 -12.31 -7.03 -10.00
CA ILE A 48 -11.00 -7.10 -9.34
C ILE A 48 -10.01 -6.10 -9.95
N ILE A 49 -9.89 -6.06 -11.28
CA ILE A 49 -8.99 -5.12 -11.98
C ILE A 49 -9.31 -3.66 -11.62
N LYS A 50 -10.60 -3.32 -11.54
CA LYS A 50 -11.04 -1.97 -11.19
C LYS A 50 -10.57 -1.58 -9.79
N GLU A 51 -10.74 -2.47 -8.80
CA GLU A 51 -10.33 -2.21 -7.42
C GLU A 51 -8.82 -2.07 -7.28
N PHE A 52 -8.04 -2.92 -7.95
CA PHE A 52 -6.58 -2.78 -7.99
C PHE A 52 -6.12 -1.43 -8.56
N ARG A 53 -6.76 -0.98 -9.66
CA ARG A 53 -6.45 0.33 -10.27
C ARG A 53 -6.86 1.49 -9.36
N GLN A 54 -7.97 1.36 -8.65
CA GLN A 54 -8.44 2.37 -7.71
C GLN A 54 -7.48 2.49 -6.52
N PHE A 55 -7.06 1.36 -5.96
CA PHE A 55 -6.03 1.30 -4.91
C PHE A 55 -4.72 1.94 -5.37
N GLU A 56 -4.21 1.57 -6.55
CA GLU A 56 -3.01 2.20 -7.14
C GLU A 56 -3.18 3.73 -7.26
N THR A 57 -4.34 4.17 -7.77
CA THR A 57 -4.62 5.60 -7.99
C THR A 57 -4.61 6.39 -6.68
N TYR A 58 -5.25 5.87 -5.63
CA TYR A 58 -5.30 6.55 -4.34
C TYR A 58 -3.93 6.58 -3.65
N LEU A 59 -3.19 5.48 -3.67
CA LEU A 59 -1.82 5.43 -3.16
C LEU A 59 -0.92 6.46 -3.83
N ILE A 60 -0.94 6.54 -5.17
CA ILE A 60 -0.14 7.53 -5.91
C ILE A 60 -0.59 8.94 -5.54
N ALA A 61 -1.91 9.21 -5.54
CA ALA A 61 -2.44 10.54 -5.31
C ALA A 61 -2.06 11.09 -3.93
N ASP A 62 -2.11 10.26 -2.89
CA ASP A 62 -1.80 10.69 -1.53
C ASP A 62 -0.30 10.93 -1.33
N ILE A 63 0.53 10.08 -1.90
CA ILE A 63 1.99 10.16 -1.76
C ILE A 63 2.55 11.29 -2.61
N ARG A 64 2.06 11.45 -3.84
CA ARG A 64 2.36 12.64 -4.65
C ARG A 64 1.79 13.89 -4.01
N GLY A 65 0.58 13.85 -3.45
CA GLY A 65 0.00 14.97 -2.73
C GLY A 65 0.90 15.47 -1.61
N LEU A 66 1.38 14.55 -0.77
CA LEU A 66 2.34 14.86 0.30
C LEU A 66 3.62 15.48 -0.25
N MET A 67 4.19 14.89 -1.30
CA MET A 67 5.53 15.21 -1.77
C MET A 67 5.59 16.41 -2.73
N GLU A 68 4.56 16.63 -3.54
CA GLU A 68 4.48 17.74 -4.50
C GLU A 68 3.95 19.03 -3.86
N GLN A 69 3.02 18.93 -2.90
CA GLN A 69 2.40 20.10 -2.27
C GLN A 69 3.23 20.63 -1.09
N LYS A 70 4.02 19.78 -0.43
CA LYS A 70 4.86 20.17 0.70
C LYS A 70 6.32 20.06 0.31
N THR A 71 7.02 21.20 0.39
CA THR A 71 8.49 21.19 0.25
C THR A 71 9.13 20.45 1.43
N TYR A 72 8.45 20.42 2.57
CA TYR A 72 8.88 19.74 3.79
C TYR A 72 7.66 19.17 4.54
N PRO A 73 7.18 17.93 4.26
CA PRO A 73 6.15 17.31 5.08
C PRO A 73 6.59 17.15 6.54
N THR A 74 5.64 17.19 7.49
CA THR A 74 5.91 16.87 8.91
C THR A 74 5.84 15.36 9.16
N ASN A 75 6.35 14.92 10.32
CA ASN A 75 6.23 13.52 10.74
C ASN A 75 4.76 13.07 10.81
N GLU A 76 3.90 13.94 11.33
CA GLU A 76 2.46 13.68 11.45
C GLU A 76 1.80 13.55 10.07
N GLU A 77 2.15 14.41 9.11
CA GLU A 77 1.62 14.32 7.74
C GLU A 77 2.06 13.01 7.04
N VAL A 78 3.29 12.55 7.27
CA VAL A 78 3.77 11.25 6.78
C VAL A 78 2.96 10.09 7.38
N ILE A 79 2.74 10.13 8.71
CA ILE A 79 1.93 9.12 9.41
C ILE A 79 0.50 9.12 8.88
N ASP A 80 -0.12 10.29 8.71
CA ASP A 80 -1.50 10.42 8.24
C ASP A 80 -1.69 9.81 6.84
N VAL A 81 -0.73 10.03 5.94
CA VAL A 81 -0.74 9.41 4.60
C VAL A 81 -0.59 7.90 4.71
N PHE A 82 0.31 7.40 5.56
CA PHE A 82 0.44 5.96 5.76
C PHE A 82 -0.85 5.31 6.32
N VAL A 83 -1.48 5.95 7.30
CA VAL A 83 -2.77 5.51 7.86
C VAL A 83 -3.86 5.53 6.79
N LYS A 84 -3.84 6.50 5.88
CA LYS A 84 -4.78 6.53 4.76
C LYS A 84 -4.56 5.38 3.78
N CYS A 85 -3.31 5.03 3.47
CA CYS A 85 -2.97 3.86 2.67
C CYS A 85 -3.52 2.56 3.29
N ILE A 86 -3.44 2.43 4.61
CA ILE A 86 -4.03 1.29 5.34
C ILE A 86 -5.55 1.27 5.17
N LYS A 87 -6.24 2.40 5.36
CA LYS A 87 -7.70 2.47 5.20
C LYS A 87 -8.15 2.12 3.78
N ASP A 88 -7.40 2.56 2.77
CA ASP A 88 -7.69 2.21 1.38
C ASP A 88 -7.50 0.70 1.14
N ALA A 89 -6.49 0.08 1.76
CA ALA A 89 -6.31 -1.38 1.74
C ALA A 89 -7.44 -2.13 2.48
N GLU A 90 -7.88 -1.64 3.64
CA GLU A 90 -9.01 -2.20 4.39
C GLU A 90 -10.33 -2.13 3.61
N GLY A 91 -10.52 -1.09 2.79
CA GLY A 91 -11.65 -0.95 1.87
C GLY A 91 -11.77 -2.09 0.87
N LEU A 92 -10.68 -2.86 0.65
CA LEU A 92 -10.60 -3.99 -0.26
C LEU A 92 -10.88 -5.34 0.41
N LYS A 93 -11.29 -5.35 1.70
CA LYS A 93 -11.47 -6.56 2.51
C LYS A 93 -12.30 -7.67 1.85
N ASP A 94 -13.37 -7.32 1.13
CA ASP A 94 -14.27 -8.32 0.53
C ASP A 94 -13.58 -9.02 -0.65
N TYR A 95 -12.71 -8.31 -1.38
CA TYR A 95 -11.90 -8.88 -2.45
C TYR A 95 -10.69 -9.65 -1.92
N ILE A 96 -10.11 -9.20 -0.80
CA ILE A 96 -9.04 -9.91 -0.09
C ILE A 96 -9.56 -11.27 0.39
N ARG A 97 -10.76 -11.30 0.97
CA ARG A 97 -11.44 -12.53 1.40
C ARG A 97 -11.54 -13.54 0.26
N ASP A 98 -11.96 -13.11 -0.92
CA ASP A 98 -12.17 -14.00 -2.07
C ASP A 98 -10.87 -14.31 -2.86
N ASN A 99 -9.74 -13.68 -2.50
CA ASN A 99 -8.50 -13.79 -3.26
C ASN A 99 -7.26 -13.65 -2.36
N ARG A 100 -6.76 -14.78 -1.84
CA ARG A 100 -5.55 -14.83 -1.01
C ARG A 100 -4.34 -14.14 -1.64
N SER A 101 -4.10 -14.38 -2.93
CA SER A 101 -2.98 -13.75 -3.65
C SER A 101 -3.10 -12.22 -3.73
N PHE A 102 -4.33 -11.68 -3.63
CA PHE A 102 -4.56 -10.26 -3.52
C PHE A 102 -4.20 -9.75 -2.12
N GLY A 103 -4.66 -10.42 -1.06
CA GLY A 103 -4.31 -10.06 0.32
C GLY A 103 -2.81 -10.04 0.57
N GLU A 104 -2.09 -11.07 0.12
CA GLU A 104 -0.63 -11.14 0.22
C GLU A 104 0.06 -9.97 -0.50
N LEU A 105 -0.42 -9.61 -1.69
CA LEU A 105 0.10 -8.49 -2.46
C LEU A 105 -0.19 -7.14 -1.79
N ILE A 106 -1.37 -6.96 -1.19
CA ILE A 106 -1.69 -5.76 -0.41
C ILE A 106 -0.74 -5.64 0.79
N ILE A 107 -0.50 -6.73 1.51
CA ILE A 107 0.47 -6.77 2.62
C ILE A 107 1.86 -6.34 2.15
N ASP A 108 2.35 -6.90 1.04
CA ASP A 108 3.66 -6.56 0.50
C ASP A 108 3.75 -5.10 0.06
N THR A 109 2.68 -4.56 -0.56
CA THR A 109 2.60 -3.13 -0.89
C THR A 109 2.64 -2.26 0.37
N LEU A 110 1.87 -2.58 1.41
CA LEU A 110 1.88 -1.83 2.68
C LEU A 110 3.25 -1.86 3.35
N LYS A 111 3.93 -3.02 3.36
CA LYS A 111 5.31 -3.16 3.85
C LYS A 111 6.28 -2.27 3.07
N ASN A 112 6.17 -2.24 1.74
CA ASN A 112 7.02 -1.40 0.90
C ASN A 112 6.79 0.10 1.16
N ILE A 113 5.53 0.52 1.33
CA ILE A 113 5.18 1.91 1.68
C ILE A 113 5.73 2.28 3.06
N ALA A 114 5.51 1.43 4.07
CA ALA A 114 6.02 1.65 5.42
C ALA A 114 7.54 1.78 5.43
N ASN A 115 8.23 0.87 4.73
CA ASN A 115 9.69 0.93 4.59
C ASN A 115 10.15 2.20 3.88
N PHE A 116 9.42 2.68 2.87
CA PHE A 116 9.72 3.95 2.22
C PHE A 116 9.59 5.12 3.19
N PHE A 117 8.49 5.22 3.94
CA PHE A 117 8.29 6.30 4.89
C PHE A 117 9.26 6.25 6.06
N ILE A 118 9.57 5.06 6.59
CA ILE A 118 10.62 4.90 7.61
C ILE A 118 11.95 5.37 7.05
N LYS A 119 12.34 4.98 5.83
CA LYS A 119 13.59 5.46 5.20
C LYS A 119 13.58 6.96 4.98
N LEU A 120 12.46 7.52 4.54
CA LEU A 120 12.28 8.97 4.37
C LEU A 120 12.56 9.69 5.70
N LEU A 121 12.03 9.16 6.79
CA LEU A 121 12.19 9.68 8.15
C LEU A 121 13.63 9.48 8.69
N THR A 122 14.24 8.30 8.52
CA THR A 122 15.44 7.89 9.27
C THR A 122 16.77 8.02 8.51
N ILE A 123 16.79 8.07 7.18
CA ILE A 123 18.05 8.14 6.41
C ILE A 123 18.48 9.60 6.21
N GLY A 124 19.53 9.99 6.94
CA GLY A 124 20.13 11.33 6.98
C GLY A 124 20.82 11.85 5.70
N ASN A 125 20.54 11.29 4.52
CA ASN A 125 20.94 11.89 3.23
C ASN A 125 19.83 12.73 2.58
N THR A 126 18.70 12.88 3.27
CA THR A 126 17.69 13.87 2.92
C THR A 126 17.52 14.97 3.97
N PRO A 127 18.55 15.82 4.23
CA PRO A 127 18.44 17.05 5.03
C PRO A 127 17.45 18.11 4.47
N CYS A 128 16.65 17.76 3.46
CA CYS A 128 15.89 18.69 2.65
C CYS A 128 14.39 18.37 2.57
N PHE A 129 13.88 17.39 3.31
CA PHE A 129 12.48 16.95 3.23
C PHE A 129 11.65 17.17 4.48
N PHE A 130 12.27 17.50 5.61
CA PHE A 130 11.54 17.83 6.83
C PHE A 130 11.90 19.23 7.29
N ASP A 131 10.98 19.89 7.97
CA ASP A 131 11.29 21.11 8.67
C ASP A 131 12.22 20.77 9.83
N THR A 132 13.52 20.95 9.58
CA THR A 132 14.60 20.66 10.53
C THR A 132 14.64 21.67 11.68
N THR A 133 13.84 22.74 11.64
CA THR A 133 13.81 23.73 12.72
C THR A 133 13.08 23.22 13.98
N THR A 134 12.24 22.19 13.86
CA THR A 134 11.41 21.66 14.96
C THR A 134 11.48 20.14 15.15
N THR A 135 12.17 19.42 14.27
CA THR A 135 12.18 17.95 14.24
C THR A 135 13.41 17.39 14.94
N THR A 136 13.21 16.65 16.03
CA THR A 136 14.28 15.97 16.78
C THR A 136 14.44 14.52 16.33
N VAL A 137 15.62 13.93 16.55
CA VAL A 137 15.86 12.49 16.30
C VAL A 137 14.85 11.61 17.05
N ALA A 138 14.50 11.96 18.28
CA ALA A 138 13.50 11.24 19.07
C ALA A 138 12.12 11.26 18.41
N ARG A 139 11.67 12.41 17.88
CA ARG A 139 10.39 12.51 17.16
C ARG A 139 10.37 11.70 15.87
N VAL A 140 11.51 11.61 15.18
CA VAL A 140 11.66 10.75 13.99
C VAL A 140 11.56 9.27 14.35
N GLN A 141 12.22 8.85 15.43
CA GLN A 141 12.16 7.47 15.94
C GLN A 141 10.74 7.10 16.39
N GLU A 142 10.04 8.01 17.07
CA GLU A 142 8.65 7.83 17.47
C GLU A 142 7.74 7.68 16.25
N ALA A 143 7.86 8.54 15.24
CA ALA A 143 7.08 8.44 14.02
C ALA A 143 7.33 7.13 13.27
N ALA A 144 8.58 6.69 13.17
CA ALA A 144 8.92 5.40 12.57
C ALA A 144 8.31 4.22 13.35
N ALA A 145 8.32 4.28 14.69
CA ALA A 145 7.69 3.26 15.53
C ALA A 145 6.16 3.23 15.38
N VAL A 146 5.52 4.39 15.22
CA VAL A 146 4.08 4.48 14.92
C VAL A 146 3.76 3.81 13.59
N ILE A 147 4.54 4.09 12.54
CA ILE A 147 4.38 3.46 11.22
C ILE A 147 4.53 1.93 11.33
N ALA A 148 5.56 1.45 12.02
CA ALA A 148 5.77 0.02 12.22
C ALA A 148 4.59 -0.64 12.96
N THR A 149 4.12 -0.02 14.05
CA THR A 149 2.96 -0.53 14.82
C THR A 149 1.69 -0.58 13.96
N LYS A 150 1.42 0.48 13.18
CA LYS A 150 0.27 0.55 12.28
C LYS A 150 0.34 -0.48 11.16
N LEU A 151 1.54 -0.76 10.65
CA LEU A 151 1.76 -1.84 9.70
C LEU A 151 1.43 -3.20 10.31
N ASP A 152 1.95 -3.49 11.51
CA ASP A 152 1.71 -4.76 12.19
C ASP A 152 0.21 -4.99 12.47
N GLU A 153 -0.51 -3.95 12.91
CA GLU A 153 -1.97 -3.97 13.08
C GLU A 153 -2.69 -4.30 11.76
N ALA A 154 -2.33 -3.63 10.66
CA ALA A 154 -2.93 -3.84 9.36
C ALA A 154 -2.66 -5.25 8.79
N VAL A 155 -1.43 -5.74 8.96
CA VAL A 155 -1.04 -7.10 8.54
C VAL A 155 -1.83 -8.14 9.33
N ALA A 156 -1.93 -8.00 10.66
CA ALA A 156 -2.70 -8.91 11.50
C ALA A 156 -4.19 -8.95 11.11
N LEU A 157 -4.76 -7.79 10.76
CA LEU A 157 -6.15 -7.71 10.27
C LEU A 157 -6.33 -8.45 8.94
N ILE A 158 -5.45 -8.20 7.97
CA ILE A 158 -5.52 -8.87 6.66
C ILE A 158 -5.30 -10.38 6.82
N ASP A 159 -4.33 -10.81 7.63
CA ASP A 159 -4.09 -12.22 7.92
C ASP A 159 -5.31 -12.87 8.57
N THR A 160 -6.02 -12.16 9.46
CA THR A 160 -7.27 -12.67 10.04
C THR A 160 -8.32 -12.88 8.95
N ILE A 161 -8.52 -11.90 8.06
CA ILE A 161 -9.47 -12.01 6.94
C ILE A 161 -9.12 -13.21 6.02
N LEU A 162 -7.84 -13.43 5.75
CA LEU A 162 -7.36 -14.54 4.93
C LEU A 162 -7.59 -15.92 5.59
N ASN A 163 -7.50 -15.99 6.92
CA ASN A 163 -7.62 -17.25 7.67
C ASN A 163 -9.06 -17.58 8.09
N GLU A 164 -9.96 -16.60 8.16
CA GLU A 164 -11.39 -16.83 8.39
C GLU A 164 -12.03 -17.70 7.28
N GLU A 165 -11.56 -17.59 6.03
CA GLU A 165 -11.99 -18.47 4.92
C GLU A 165 -11.58 -19.94 5.08
N GLU A 166 -10.41 -20.23 5.67
CA GLU A 166 -9.97 -21.62 5.88
C GLU A 166 -10.88 -22.34 6.90
N GLY A 167 -11.36 -21.64 7.93
CA GLY A 167 -12.26 -22.20 8.94
C GLY A 167 -13.65 -22.56 8.39
N GLU A 168 -14.25 -21.70 7.56
CA GLU A 168 -15.58 -21.97 6.99
C GLU A 168 -15.55 -23.04 5.89
N ARG A 169 -14.51 -23.09 5.04
CA ARG A 169 -14.39 -24.11 3.98
C ARG A 169 -14.16 -25.51 4.53
N VAL A 170 -13.40 -25.65 5.62
CA VAL A 170 -13.19 -26.95 6.30
C VAL A 170 -14.47 -27.46 6.96
N HIS A 171 -15.29 -26.57 7.54
CA HIS A 171 -16.56 -26.96 8.15
C HIS A 171 -17.62 -27.43 7.15
N ILE A 172 -17.61 -26.92 5.91
CA ILE A 172 -18.54 -27.36 4.87
C ILE A 172 -18.11 -28.73 4.30
N GLN A 173 -16.81 -28.97 4.12
CA GLN A 173 -16.30 -30.26 3.62
C GLN A 173 -16.37 -31.39 4.66
N ALA A 174 -16.32 -31.09 5.95
CA ALA A 174 -16.47 -32.10 7.01
C ALA A 174 -17.92 -32.54 7.24
N ASN A 175 -18.90 -31.83 6.68
CA ASN A 175 -20.34 -32.08 6.82
C ASN A 175 -21.03 -32.47 5.49
N ALA A 176 -20.26 -32.71 4.41
CA ALA A 176 -20.72 -33.21 3.12
C ALA A 176 -20.27 -34.67 2.92
#